data_AF-A0A7R9BSV5-F1
#
_entry.id   AF-A0A7R9BSV5-F1
#
_cell.length_a   1.000
_cell.length_b   1.000
_cell.length_c   1.000
_cell.angle_alpha   90.00
_cell.angle_beta   90.00
_cell.angle_gamma   90.00
#
_symmetry.space_group_name_H-M   'P 1'
#
loop_
_entity.id
_entity.type
_entity.pdbx_description
1 polymer ?
#
loop_
_entity_poly.entity_id
_entity_poly.type
_entity_poly.pdbx_seq_one_letter_code
_entity_poly.pdbx_strand_id
1 'polypeptide(L)'
;MIVLEPVQAAVWNCLQNFMYSDAVFLAERLHAELTTEESAHTLATCYYKAGDTLQAYDVLSKCPVSKPASKYLLARCCWKINRLQEAEAALVGSQGLKGFDELVAEFGDMSCFVLAMLGELYVKSERRNLGVQALRKALSLNPFLFSTFQLLCNLGESPNPKEFFRFDSTDSTHNLGTSCWQNFAHSKLTLNQSIAVHPHHQVTHVFPEDHSTPAHPVS
;
A
#
# COMPACT_ATOMS: atom_id res chain seq x y z
N MET A 1 -7.86 15.90 -19.42
CA MET A 1 -6.60 15.72 -18.68
C MET A 1 -6.97 15.50 -17.23
N ILE A 2 -6.90 14.25 -16.75
CA ILE A 2 -7.11 13.96 -15.34
C ILE A 2 -5.94 14.57 -14.59
N VAL A 3 -6.22 15.40 -13.58
CA VAL A 3 -5.18 15.85 -12.66
C VAL A 3 -4.77 14.61 -11.86
N LEU A 4 -3.54 14.12 -12.08
CA LEU A 4 -3.10 12.80 -11.66
C LEU A 4 -3.05 12.63 -10.14
N GLU A 5 -2.50 13.62 -9.44
CA GLU A 5 -2.32 13.61 -7.99
C GLU A 5 -3.62 13.54 -7.17
N PRO A 6 -4.68 14.33 -7.46
CA PRO A 6 -5.91 14.26 -6.66
C PRO A 6 -6.66 12.93 -6.85
N VAL A 7 -6.57 12.28 -8.01
CA VAL A 7 -7.21 10.98 -8.21
C VAL A 7 -6.52 9.89 -7.42
N GLN A 8 -5.18 9.84 -7.44
CA GLN A 8 -4.44 8.91 -6.59
C GLN A 8 -4.73 9.16 -5.11
N ALA A 9 -4.76 10.43 -4.66
CA ALA A 9 -5.12 10.78 -3.29
C ALA A 9 -6.54 10.33 -2.92
N ALA A 10 -7.51 10.52 -3.82
CA ALA A 10 -8.89 10.07 -3.61
C ALA A 10 -8.99 8.54 -3.50
N VAL A 11 -8.29 7.79 -4.35
CA VAL A 11 -8.21 6.32 -4.26
C VAL A 11 -7.71 5.90 -2.88
N TRP A 12 -6.58 6.45 -2.43
CA TRP A 12 -6.01 6.13 -1.12
C TRP A 12 -6.94 6.52 0.02
N ASN A 13 -7.61 7.67 -0.06
CA ASN A 13 -8.57 8.11 0.95
C ASN A 13 -9.75 7.12 1.06
N CYS A 14 -10.37 6.73 -0.05
CA CYS A 14 -11.43 5.73 -0.06
C CYS A 14 -10.93 4.40 0.52
N LEU A 15 -9.72 3.97 0.15
CA LEU A 15 -9.12 2.72 0.61
C LEU A 15 -8.84 2.69 2.12
N GLN A 16 -8.41 3.81 2.71
CA GLN A 16 -8.21 3.93 4.16
C GLN A 16 -9.51 3.99 4.95
N ASN A 17 -10.60 4.45 4.33
CA ASN A 17 -11.94 4.49 4.91
C ASN A 17 -12.79 3.26 4.53
N PHE A 18 -12.16 2.19 4.05
CA PHE A 18 -12.82 0.91 3.70
C PHE A 18 -13.89 1.02 2.60
N MET A 19 -13.90 2.11 1.84
CA MET A 19 -14.79 2.33 0.70
C MET A 19 -14.21 1.65 -0.55
N TYR A 20 -14.16 0.32 -0.53
CA TYR A 20 -13.45 -0.47 -1.55
C TYR A 20 -14.05 -0.35 -2.94
N SER A 21 -15.38 -0.33 -3.07
CA SER A 21 -16.05 -0.18 -4.37
C SER A 21 -15.64 1.12 -5.07
N ASP A 22 -15.61 2.22 -4.32
CA ASP A 22 -15.22 3.53 -4.85
C ASP A 22 -13.73 3.58 -5.18
N ALA A 23 -12.88 3.04 -4.30
CA ALA A 23 -11.44 2.97 -4.51
C ALA A 23 -11.09 2.15 -5.77
N VAL A 24 -11.73 0.99 -5.95
CA VAL A 24 -11.55 0.13 -7.12
C VAL A 24 -11.99 0.85 -8.38
N PHE A 25 -13.19 1.43 -8.42
CA PHE A 25 -13.68 2.15 -9.60
C PHE A 25 -12.74 3.31 -10.01
N LEU A 26 -12.30 4.11 -9.05
CA LEU A 26 -11.35 5.20 -9.32
C LEU A 26 -9.99 4.67 -9.81
N ALA A 27 -9.50 3.57 -9.23
CA ALA A 27 -8.24 2.96 -9.63
C ALA A 27 -8.30 2.30 -11.02
N GLU A 28 -9.44 1.71 -11.40
CA GLU A 28 -9.68 1.16 -12.75
C GLU A 28 -9.61 2.28 -13.79
N ARG A 29 -10.30 3.40 -13.53
CA ARG A 29 -10.25 4.57 -14.42
C ARG A 29 -8.83 5.14 -14.52
N LEU A 30 -8.12 5.22 -13.41
CA LEU A 30 -6.73 5.66 -13.37
C LEU A 30 -5.81 4.76 -14.19
N HIS A 31 -5.95 3.44 -14.05
CA HIS A 31 -5.14 2.47 -14.78
C HIS A 31 -5.47 2.43 -16.27
N ALA A 32 -6.74 2.58 -16.64
CA ALA A 32 -7.15 2.66 -18.04
C ALA A 32 -6.55 3.89 -18.76
N GLU A 33 -6.34 5.00 -18.05
CA GLU A 33 -5.73 6.20 -18.62
C GLU A 33 -4.20 6.09 -18.74
N LEU A 34 -3.53 5.56 -17.70
CA LEU A 34 -2.06 5.61 -17.61
C LEU A 34 -1.38 4.34 -18.10
N THR A 35 -1.97 3.18 -17.83
CA THR A 35 -1.41 1.84 -18.13
C THR A 35 0.03 1.62 -17.63
N THR A 36 0.45 2.33 -16.59
CA THR A 36 1.79 2.22 -15.98
C THR A 36 1.83 1.19 -14.86
N GLU A 37 3.03 0.71 -14.50
CA GLU A 37 3.24 -0.19 -13.36
C GLU A 37 2.68 0.39 -12.03
N GLU A 38 2.78 1.70 -11.84
CA GLU A 38 2.30 2.36 -10.62
C GLU A 38 0.77 2.39 -10.53
N SER A 39 0.11 2.66 -11.66
CA SER A 39 -1.34 2.58 -11.73
C SER A 39 -1.85 1.13 -11.57
N ALA A 40 -1.12 0.15 -12.12
CA ALA A 40 -1.41 -1.27 -11.94
C ALA A 40 -1.24 -1.68 -10.46
N HIS A 41 -0.17 -1.23 -9.79
CA HIS A 41 0.04 -1.45 -8.37
C HIS A 41 -1.09 -0.89 -7.51
N THR A 42 -1.55 0.32 -7.84
CA THR A 42 -2.64 0.99 -7.12
C THR A 42 -3.95 0.21 -7.27
N LEU A 43 -4.30 -0.18 -8.50
CA LEU A 43 -5.49 -0.99 -8.78
C LEU A 43 -5.42 -2.37 -8.11
N ALA A 44 -4.29 -3.08 -8.25
CA ALA A 44 -4.09 -4.37 -7.61
C ALA A 44 -4.16 -4.28 -6.07
N THR A 45 -3.69 -3.17 -5.48
CA THR A 45 -3.81 -2.92 -4.04
C THR A 45 -5.27 -2.79 -3.63
N CYS A 46 -6.08 -2.09 -4.42
CA CYS A 46 -7.51 -1.95 -4.19
C CYS A 46 -8.22 -3.31 -4.25
N TYR A 47 -8.00 -4.10 -5.31
CA TYR A 47 -8.55 -5.46 -5.41
C TYR A 47 -8.10 -6.36 -4.26
N TYR A 48 -6.80 -6.36 -3.92
CA TYR A 48 -6.28 -7.21 -2.84
C TYR A 48 -6.91 -6.90 -1.48
N LYS A 49 -7.16 -5.60 -1.19
CA LYS A 49 -7.82 -5.15 0.04
C LYS A 49 -9.33 -5.38 0.03
N ALA A 50 -9.98 -5.31 -1.13
CA ALA A 50 -11.39 -5.67 -1.31
C ALA A 50 -11.63 -7.19 -1.13
N GLY A 51 -10.59 -8.00 -1.31
CA GLY A 51 -10.64 -9.46 -1.20
C GLY A 51 -10.50 -10.19 -2.54
N ASP A 52 -10.61 -9.45 -3.66
CA ASP A 52 -10.55 -9.94 -5.04
C ASP A 52 -9.12 -10.26 -5.49
N THR A 53 -8.50 -11.23 -4.81
CA THR A 53 -7.08 -11.51 -4.96
C THR A 53 -6.71 -12.04 -6.35
N LEU A 54 -7.65 -12.72 -7.03
CA LEU A 54 -7.45 -13.17 -8.41
C LEU A 54 -7.37 -11.99 -9.38
N GLN A 55 -8.21 -10.97 -9.22
CA GLN A 55 -8.16 -9.75 -10.04
C GLN A 55 -6.85 -8.98 -9.80
N ALA A 56 -6.43 -8.87 -8.54
CA ALA A 56 -5.14 -8.26 -8.21
C ALA A 56 -3.94 -8.97 -8.88
N TYR A 57 -3.96 -10.32 -8.89
CA TYR A 57 -2.97 -11.12 -9.61
C TYR A 57 -3.03 -10.90 -11.12
N ASP A 58 -4.23 -10.92 -11.72
CA ASP A 58 -4.42 -10.75 -13.16
C ASP A 58 -3.94 -9.40 -13.67
N VAL A 59 -4.14 -8.32 -12.89
CA VAL A 59 -3.63 -6.98 -13.22
C VAL A 59 -2.11 -6.97 -13.20
N LEU A 60 -1.48 -7.48 -12.14
CA LEU A 60 -0.03 -7.43 -11.98
C LEU A 60 0.71 -8.37 -12.95
N SER A 61 0.16 -9.56 -13.22
CA SER A 61 0.78 -10.54 -14.12
C SER A 61 0.84 -10.10 -15.59
N LYS A 62 -0.04 -9.17 -15.99
CA LYS A 62 -0.07 -8.61 -17.35
C LYS A 62 0.84 -7.38 -17.53
N CYS A 63 1.43 -6.87 -16.45
CA CYS A 63 2.32 -5.72 -16.47
C CYS A 63 3.76 -6.12 -16.17
N PRO A 64 4.77 -5.41 -16.71
CA PRO A 64 6.15 -5.61 -16.29
C PRO A 64 6.32 -5.13 -14.84
N VAL A 65 6.45 -6.09 -13.92
CA VAL A 65 6.63 -5.83 -12.48
C VAL A 65 8.11 -5.70 -12.16
N SER A 66 8.56 -4.48 -11.91
CA SER A 66 9.97 -4.15 -11.66
C SER A 66 10.19 -3.60 -10.25
N LYS A 67 9.25 -2.80 -9.74
CA LYS A 67 9.33 -2.12 -8.45
C LYS A 67 9.14 -3.10 -7.29
N PRO A 68 9.88 -2.94 -6.17
CA PRO A 68 9.76 -3.80 -5.00
C PRO A 68 8.34 -3.96 -4.44
N ALA A 69 7.55 -2.87 -4.41
CA ALA A 69 6.20 -2.89 -3.88
C ALA A 69 5.26 -3.77 -4.74
N SER A 70 5.38 -3.68 -6.06
CA SER A 70 4.63 -4.49 -7.02
C SER A 70 5.03 -5.95 -6.96
N LYS A 71 6.33 -6.26 -6.85
CA LYS A 71 6.84 -7.63 -6.66
C LYS A 71 6.29 -8.27 -5.39
N TYR A 72 6.34 -7.53 -4.28
CA TYR A 72 5.82 -8.00 -3.01
C TYR A 72 4.31 -8.25 -3.08
N LEU A 73 3.54 -7.32 -3.65
CA LEU A 73 2.09 -7.48 -3.79
C LEU A 73 1.73 -8.67 -4.69
N LEU A 74 2.45 -8.87 -5.80
CA LEU A 74 2.26 -10.03 -6.67
C LEU A 74 2.51 -11.33 -5.89
N ALA A 75 3.61 -11.41 -5.16
CA ALA A 75 3.91 -12.58 -4.31
C ALA A 75 2.81 -12.84 -3.28
N ARG A 76 2.28 -11.78 -2.64
CA ARG A 76 1.16 -11.86 -1.69
C ARG A 76 -0.12 -12.37 -2.33
N CYS A 77 -0.38 -12.01 -3.59
CA CYS A 77 -1.50 -12.55 -4.35
C CYS A 77 -1.28 -14.05 -4.62
N CYS A 78 -0.12 -14.42 -5.19
CA CYS A 78 0.26 -15.82 -5.47
C CYS A 78 0.15 -16.71 -4.23
N TRP A 79 0.61 -16.23 -3.07
CA TRP A 79 0.48 -16.95 -1.80
C TRP A 79 -0.98 -17.22 -1.41
N LYS A 80 -1.84 -16.21 -1.50
CA LYS A 80 -3.27 -16.34 -1.16
C LYS A 80 -4.00 -17.31 -2.10
N ILE A 81 -3.61 -17.39 -3.37
CA ILE A 81 -4.18 -18.32 -4.35
C ILE A 81 -3.43 -19.66 -4.42
N ASN A 82 -2.57 -19.93 -3.43
CA ASN A 82 -1.79 -21.17 -3.28
C ASN A 82 -0.82 -21.50 -4.43
N ARG A 83 -0.34 -20.49 -5.16
CA ARG A 83 0.71 -20.61 -6.19
C ARG A 83 2.09 -20.31 -5.60
N LEU A 84 2.60 -21.24 -4.81
CA LEU A 84 3.82 -21.02 -4.00
C LEU A 84 5.08 -20.77 -4.83
N GLN A 85 5.24 -21.49 -5.96
CA GLN A 85 6.40 -21.34 -6.84
C GLN A 85 6.44 -19.96 -7.52
N GLU A 86 5.28 -19.46 -7.98
CA GLU A 86 5.17 -18.11 -8.52
C GLU A 86 5.38 -17.03 -7.46
N ALA A 87 4.92 -17.28 -6.22
CA ALA A 87 5.15 -16.36 -5.10
C ALA A 87 6.64 -16.20 -4.80
N GLU A 88 7.39 -17.30 -4.78
CA GLU A 88 8.84 -17.27 -4.61
C GLU A 88 9.53 -16.58 -5.80
N ALA A 89 9.20 -16.97 -7.04
CA ALA A 89 9.78 -16.37 -8.24
C ALA A 89 9.54 -14.85 -8.32
N ALA A 90 8.41 -14.35 -7.83
CA ALA A 90 8.14 -12.91 -7.77
C ALA A 90 9.08 -12.16 -6.81
N LEU A 91 9.59 -12.82 -5.77
CA LEU A 91 10.48 -12.23 -4.77
C LEU A 91 11.97 -12.39 -5.13
N VAL A 92 12.41 -13.61 -5.46
CA VAL A 92 13.83 -13.91 -5.73
C VAL A 92 14.18 -13.88 -7.22
N GLY A 93 13.20 -13.76 -8.10
CA GLY A 93 13.36 -13.92 -9.54
C GLY A 93 13.36 -15.40 -9.97
N SER A 94 13.08 -15.65 -11.26
CA SER A 94 12.88 -17.00 -11.80
C SER A 94 14.10 -17.94 -11.68
N GLN A 95 15.29 -17.40 -11.39
CA GLN A 95 16.52 -18.19 -11.20
C GLN A 95 16.75 -18.61 -9.74
N GLY A 96 16.05 -18.01 -8.76
CA GLY A 96 16.15 -18.42 -7.35
C GLY A 96 17.51 -18.21 -6.66
N LEU A 97 18.41 -17.43 -7.25
CA LEU A 97 19.81 -17.31 -6.81
C LEU A 97 20.08 -16.12 -5.87
N LYS A 98 19.09 -15.27 -5.57
CA LYS A 98 19.34 -14.06 -4.78
C LYS A 98 19.66 -14.37 -3.32
N GLY A 99 20.78 -13.84 -2.86
CA GLY A 99 21.15 -13.88 -1.44
C GLY A 99 20.24 -12.98 -0.59
N PHE A 100 20.16 -13.24 0.72
CA PHE A 100 19.34 -12.43 1.62
C PHE A 100 19.78 -10.97 1.70
N ASP A 101 21.09 -10.69 1.62
CA ASP A 101 21.59 -9.31 1.64
C ASP A 101 21.25 -8.55 0.34
N GLU A 102 21.20 -9.26 -0.80
CA GLU A 102 20.73 -8.68 -2.07
C GLU A 102 19.24 -8.31 -2.00
N LEU A 103 18.42 -9.17 -1.38
CA LEU A 103 17.00 -8.87 -1.14
C LEU A 103 16.83 -7.68 -0.19
N VAL A 104 17.70 -7.54 0.81
CA VAL A 104 17.69 -6.36 1.70
C VAL A 104 18.00 -5.10 0.91
N ALA A 105 19.00 -5.13 0.03
CA ALA A 105 19.34 -3.99 -0.82
C ALA A 105 18.21 -3.65 -1.83
N GLU A 106 17.55 -4.65 -2.42
CA GLU A 106 16.49 -4.44 -3.41
C GLU A 106 15.19 -3.93 -2.79
N PHE A 107 14.77 -4.49 -1.65
CA PHE A 107 13.46 -4.20 -1.06
C PHE A 107 13.52 -3.12 0.05
N GLY A 108 14.70 -2.72 0.51
CA GLY A 108 14.90 -1.67 1.51
C GLY A 108 14.07 -1.92 2.77
N ASP A 109 13.26 -0.93 3.17
CA ASP A 109 12.37 -0.99 4.34
C ASP A 109 11.40 -2.19 4.32
N MET A 110 11.03 -2.69 3.14
CA MET A 110 10.11 -3.83 3.01
C MET A 110 10.81 -5.19 3.15
N SER A 111 12.14 -5.22 3.18
CA SER A 111 12.93 -6.46 3.19
C SER A 111 12.57 -7.38 4.35
N CYS A 112 12.24 -6.84 5.52
CA CYS A 112 11.80 -7.64 6.67
C CYS A 112 10.52 -8.45 6.37
N PHE A 113 9.54 -7.84 5.69
CA PHE A 113 8.29 -8.51 5.30
C PHE A 113 8.50 -9.52 4.16
N VAL A 114 9.42 -9.22 3.24
CA VAL A 114 9.81 -10.11 2.14
C VAL A 114 10.50 -11.36 2.69
N LEU A 115 11.48 -11.20 3.57
CA LEU A 115 12.20 -12.31 4.20
C LEU A 115 11.32 -13.15 5.10
N ALA A 116 10.38 -12.53 5.86
CA ALA A 116 9.41 -13.27 6.65
C ALA A 116 8.54 -14.16 5.75
N MET A 117 8.03 -13.61 4.64
CA MET A 117 7.23 -14.35 3.68
C MET A 117 8.02 -15.45 2.96
N LEU A 118 9.28 -15.21 2.58
CA LEU A 118 10.17 -16.24 2.04
C LEU A 118 10.42 -17.35 3.04
N GLY A 119 10.59 -17.00 4.32
CA GLY A 119 10.70 -17.97 5.41
C GLY A 119 9.50 -18.92 5.46
N GLU A 120 8.30 -18.36 5.41
CA GLU A 120 7.05 -19.14 5.36
C GLU A 120 6.96 -20.02 4.09
N LEU A 121 7.34 -19.48 2.92
CA LEU A 121 7.42 -20.23 1.65
C LEU A 121 8.36 -21.43 1.75
N TYR A 122 9.58 -21.21 2.23
CA TYR A 122 10.58 -22.27 2.38
C TYR A 122 10.15 -23.35 3.36
N VAL A 123 9.52 -22.96 4.47
CA VAL A 123 8.93 -23.91 5.43
C VAL A 123 7.84 -24.74 4.76
N LYS A 124 6.92 -24.11 4.03
CA LYS A 124 5.85 -24.83 3.31
C LYS A 124 6.38 -25.74 2.20
N SER A 125 7.49 -25.38 1.57
CA SER A 125 8.15 -26.20 0.53
C SER A 125 9.20 -27.16 1.10
N GLU A 126 9.12 -27.51 2.39
CA GLU A 126 10.02 -28.46 3.08
C GLU A 126 11.52 -28.07 3.12
N ARG A 127 11.87 -26.84 2.74
CA ARG A 127 13.23 -26.26 2.83
C ARG A 127 13.43 -25.57 4.17
N ARG A 128 13.15 -26.30 5.24
CA ARG A 128 13.08 -25.78 6.61
C ARG A 128 14.32 -24.98 7.03
N ASN A 129 15.52 -25.51 6.79
CA ASN A 129 16.77 -24.86 7.22
C ASN A 129 16.96 -23.48 6.57
N LEU A 130 16.57 -23.34 5.31
CA LEU A 130 16.62 -22.06 4.61
C LEU A 130 15.51 -21.12 5.12
N GLY A 131 14.34 -21.67 5.41
CA GLY A 131 13.23 -20.94 6.02
C GLY A 131 13.60 -20.32 7.37
N VAL A 132 14.21 -21.11 8.27
CA VAL A 132 14.67 -20.63 9.58
C VAL A 132 15.67 -19.47 9.43
N GLN A 133 16.62 -19.57 8.49
CA GLN A 133 17.58 -18.50 8.24
C GLN A 133 16.90 -17.21 7.75
N ALA A 134 15.95 -17.32 6.83
CA ALA A 134 15.18 -16.17 6.34
C ALA A 134 14.34 -15.52 7.45
N LEU A 135 13.65 -16.31 8.28
CA LEU A 135 12.86 -15.82 9.42
C LEU A 135 13.74 -15.11 10.47
N ARG A 136 14.91 -15.66 10.79
CA ARG A 136 15.87 -15.02 11.71
C ARG A 136 16.38 -13.69 11.14
N LYS A 137 16.70 -13.64 9.85
CA LYS A 137 17.11 -12.39 9.18
C LYS A 137 15.97 -11.37 9.20
N ALA A 138 14.74 -11.77 8.93
CA ALA A 138 13.57 -10.90 9.01
C ALA A 138 13.42 -10.24 10.40
N LEU A 139 13.57 -11.02 11.47
CA LEU A 139 13.50 -10.52 12.85
C LEU A 139 14.69 -9.63 13.24
N SER A 140 15.87 -9.87 12.67
CA SER A 140 17.02 -8.99 12.88
C SER A 140 16.82 -7.60 12.26
N LEU A 141 15.97 -7.50 11.23
CA LEU A 141 15.62 -6.23 10.56
C LEU A 141 14.41 -5.56 11.22
N ASN A 142 13.43 -6.36 11.66
CA ASN A 142 12.23 -5.87 12.31
C ASN A 142 11.86 -6.76 13.52
N PRO A 143 12.18 -6.33 14.75
CA PRO A 143 11.90 -7.09 15.96
C PRO A 143 10.41 -7.12 16.32
N PHE A 144 9.54 -6.36 15.64
CA PHE A 144 8.11 -6.30 15.92
C PHE A 144 7.29 -7.39 15.19
N LEU A 145 7.93 -8.23 14.38
CA LEU A 145 7.27 -9.32 13.64
C LEU A 145 7.00 -10.53 14.55
N PHE A 146 6.08 -10.40 15.50
CA PHE A 146 5.78 -11.46 16.46
C PHE A 146 5.34 -12.77 15.79
N SER A 147 4.58 -12.72 14.69
CA SER A 147 4.16 -13.92 13.95
C SER A 147 5.35 -14.72 13.41
N THR A 148 6.39 -14.03 12.95
CA THR A 148 7.65 -14.64 12.48
C THR A 148 8.40 -15.29 13.64
N PHE A 149 8.47 -14.64 14.80
CA PHE A 149 9.04 -15.21 16.02
C PHE A 149 8.28 -16.47 16.48
N GLN A 150 6.94 -16.39 16.53
CA GLN A 150 6.09 -17.51 16.88
C GLN A 150 6.28 -18.69 15.92
N LEU A 151 6.40 -18.43 14.62
CA LEU A 151 6.69 -19.47 13.64
C LEU A 151 8.03 -20.17 13.91
N LEU A 152 9.09 -19.44 14.26
CA LEU A 152 10.37 -20.05 14.66
C LEU A 152 10.19 -20.98 15.87
N CYS A 153 9.46 -20.54 16.90
CA CYS A 153 9.16 -21.37 18.06
C CYS A 153 8.37 -22.63 17.69
N ASN A 154 7.34 -22.50 16.84
CA ASN A 154 6.53 -23.63 16.36
C ASN A 154 7.36 -24.62 15.53
N LEU A 155 8.39 -24.13 14.86
CA LEU A 155 9.34 -24.99 14.18
C LEU A 155 10.20 -25.75 15.20
N GLY A 156 10.32 -25.34 16.45
CA GLY A 156 11.19 -25.96 17.47
C GLY A 156 12.55 -25.27 17.58
N GLU A 157 12.70 -24.09 16.97
CA GLU A 157 13.82 -23.21 17.27
C GLU A 157 13.61 -22.57 18.65
N SER A 158 14.71 -22.30 19.36
CA SER A 158 14.69 -21.61 20.66
C SER A 158 15.34 -20.22 20.57
N PRO A 159 14.76 -19.26 19.82
CA PRO A 159 15.29 -17.90 19.75
C PRO A 159 15.18 -17.21 21.13
N ASN A 160 16.25 -16.55 21.59
CA ASN A 160 16.26 -15.85 22.87
C ASN A 160 15.39 -14.57 22.79
N PRO A 161 14.26 -14.46 23.51
CA PRO A 161 13.40 -13.28 23.42
C PRO A 161 14.11 -11.98 23.80
N LYS A 162 15.06 -12.04 24.74
CA LYS A 162 15.82 -10.87 25.21
C LYS A 162 16.85 -10.37 24.19
N GLU A 163 17.19 -11.17 23.20
CA GLU A 163 18.06 -10.76 22.09
C GLU A 163 17.26 -10.16 20.95
N PHE A 164 16.06 -10.69 20.70
CA PHE A 164 15.21 -10.26 19.59
C PHE A 164 14.39 -9.00 19.91
N PHE A 165 13.78 -8.90 21.09
CA PHE A 165 12.96 -7.76 21.48
C PHE A 165 13.77 -6.72 22.27
N ARG A 166 14.93 -6.33 21.74
CA ARG A 166 15.73 -5.22 22.29
C ARG A 166 15.26 -3.91 21.67
N PHE A 167 14.87 -2.97 22.53
CA PHE A 167 14.38 -1.64 22.12
C PHE A 167 15.33 -0.52 22.55
N ASP A 168 16.56 -0.88 22.96
CA ASP A 168 17.43 -0.02 23.76
C ASP A 168 18.14 1.10 22.99
N SER A 169 17.95 1.18 21.67
CA SER A 169 18.51 2.26 20.85
C SER A 169 17.52 2.74 19.78
N THR A 170 17.40 4.07 19.71
CA THR A 170 16.66 4.87 18.71
C THR A 170 17.04 4.56 17.25
N ASP A 171 18.04 3.71 17.01
CA ASP A 171 18.42 3.22 15.68
C ASP A 171 17.39 2.24 15.10
N SER A 172 16.66 1.52 15.96
CA SER A 172 15.67 0.52 15.54
C SER A 172 14.49 1.12 14.78
N THR A 173 14.21 2.42 14.96
CA THR A 173 13.10 3.11 14.30
C THR A 173 13.41 3.54 12.88
N HIS A 174 14.68 3.59 12.47
CA HIS A 174 15.04 3.97 11.08
C HIS A 174 14.57 2.94 10.04
N ASN A 175 14.39 1.67 10.43
CA ASN A 175 13.89 0.60 9.57
C ASN A 175 12.36 0.39 9.66
N LEU A 176 11.66 1.03 10.60
CA LEU A 176 10.20 1.05 10.62
C LEU A 176 9.71 2.07 9.61
N GLY A 177 9.65 1.62 8.36
CA GLY A 177 9.30 2.38 7.15
C GLY A 177 8.59 3.71 7.39
N THR A 178 9.31 4.79 7.03
CA THR A 178 8.83 6.18 6.96
C THR A 178 7.54 6.31 6.12
N SER A 179 7.23 5.31 5.29
CA SER A 179 6.09 5.25 4.39
C SER A 179 4.73 5.16 5.09
N CYS A 180 4.62 4.56 6.28
CA CYS A 180 3.36 4.54 7.04
C CYS A 180 2.93 5.96 7.42
N TRP A 181 3.89 6.79 7.86
CA TRP A 181 3.67 8.18 8.22
C TRP A 181 3.51 9.08 6.99
N GLN A 182 4.27 8.85 5.90
CA GLN A 182 4.12 9.63 4.67
C GLN A 182 2.76 9.42 4.00
N ASN A 183 2.22 8.20 4.00
CA ASN A 183 0.88 7.93 3.49
C ASN A 183 -0.20 8.57 4.37
N PHE A 184 -0.01 8.58 5.69
CA PHE A 184 -0.90 9.28 6.62
C PHE A 184 -0.83 10.81 6.44
N ALA A 185 0.37 11.37 6.24
CA ALA A 185 0.59 12.81 6.02
C ALA A 185 0.06 13.29 4.67
N HIS A 186 0.26 12.53 3.58
CA HIS A 186 -0.29 12.88 2.26
C HIS A 186 -1.82 12.89 2.27
N SER A 187 -2.47 11.98 3.01
CA SER A 187 -3.94 11.97 3.13
C SER A 187 -4.50 13.21 3.84
N LYS A 188 -3.77 13.80 4.79
CA LYS A 188 -4.19 15.01 5.50
C LYS A 188 -3.79 16.31 4.79
N LEU A 189 -2.64 16.34 4.12
CA LEU A 189 -2.16 17.52 3.39
C LEU A 189 -3.01 17.83 2.15
N THR A 190 -3.45 16.80 1.41
CA THR A 190 -4.24 16.97 0.19
C THR A 190 -5.71 17.37 0.48
N LEU A 191 -6.30 16.87 1.57
CA LEU A 191 -7.68 17.26 1.94
C LEU A 191 -7.74 18.71 2.45
N ASN A 192 -6.77 19.14 3.27
CA ASN A 192 -6.74 20.51 3.79
C ASN A 192 -6.49 21.57 2.71
N GLN A 193 -5.77 21.23 1.64
CA GLN A 193 -5.57 22.14 0.52
C GLN A 193 -6.78 22.19 -0.42
N SER A 194 -7.61 21.14 -0.45
CA SER A 194 -8.84 21.07 -1.27
C SER A 194 -10.06 21.70 -0.60
N ILE A 195 -10.05 21.91 0.72
CA ILE A 195 -11.12 22.62 1.46
C ILE A 195 -10.87 24.15 1.49
N ALA A 196 -9.66 24.61 1.16
CA ALA A 196 -9.35 26.02 0.95
C ALA A 196 -9.79 26.51 -0.44
N VAL A 197 -11.06 26.27 -0.81
CA VAL A 197 -11.68 26.87 -1.99
C VAL A 197 -12.14 28.28 -1.63
N HIS A 198 -11.44 29.26 -2.19
CA HIS A 198 -11.82 30.65 -2.48
C HIS A 198 -12.55 31.51 -1.42
N PRO A 199 -12.04 32.73 -1.10
CA PRO A 199 -12.83 33.70 -0.36
C PRO A 199 -14.05 34.13 -1.18
N HIS A 200 -15.23 33.89 -0.62
CA HIS A 200 -16.55 34.45 -0.93
C HIS A 200 -16.65 35.34 -2.19
N HIS A 201 -17.31 34.83 -3.24
CA HIS A 201 -18.15 35.70 -4.05
C HIS A 201 -19.41 36.05 -3.23
N GLN A 202 -19.49 37.31 -2.78
CA GLN A 202 -20.75 37.90 -2.35
C GLN A 202 -21.67 37.98 -3.57
N VAL A 203 -22.65 37.08 -3.63
CA VAL A 203 -23.85 37.31 -4.43
C VAL A 203 -24.71 38.27 -3.62
N THR A 204 -24.70 39.55 -3.99
CA THR A 204 -25.65 40.52 -3.48
C THR A 204 -27.03 40.20 -4.05
N HIS A 205 -27.89 39.63 -3.20
CA HIS A 205 -29.32 39.60 -3.46
C HIS A 205 -29.85 41.04 -3.48
N VAL A 206 -30.16 41.55 -4.67
CA VAL A 206 -30.95 42.77 -4.84
C VAL A 206 -32.43 42.35 -4.69
N PHE A 207 -33.06 42.78 -3.60
CA PHE A 207 -34.52 42.74 -3.45
C PHE A 207 -35.15 43.77 -4.41
N PRO A 208 -36.29 43.48 -5.07
CA PRO A 208 -37.04 44.49 -5.79
C PRO A 208 -37.80 45.37 -4.78
N GLU A 209 -37.57 46.68 -4.82
CA GLU A 209 -38.40 47.66 -4.12
C GLU A 209 -39.73 47.85 -4.86
N ASP A 210 -40.83 47.53 -4.17
CA ASP A 210 -42.19 47.93 -4.53
C ASP A 210 -42.35 49.44 -4.33
N HIS A 211 -42.47 50.20 -5.42
CA HIS A 211 -42.99 51.57 -5.37
C HIS A 211 -44.10 51.80 -6.38
N SER A 212 -45.31 51.78 -5.83
CA SER A 212 -46.58 52.27 -6.32
C SER A 212 -46.51 53.66 -6.96
N THR A 213 -47.16 53.78 -8.12
CA THR A 213 -47.45 55.00 -8.89
C THR A 213 -48.36 55.96 -8.11
N PRO A 214 -48.13 57.29 -8.16
CA PRO A 214 -49.18 58.26 -7.89
C PRO A 214 -49.75 58.86 -9.19
N ALA A 215 -51.06 59.06 -9.16
CA ALA A 215 -51.92 59.56 -10.22
C ALA A 215 -51.66 61.03 -10.58
N HIS A 216 -51.95 61.35 -11.85
CA HIS A 216 -52.13 62.71 -12.37
C HIS A 216 -53.19 63.50 -11.59
N PRO A 217 -53.08 64.84 -11.51
CA PRO A 217 -54.24 65.71 -11.45
C PRO A 217 -54.54 66.34 -12.82
N VAL A 218 -55.82 66.37 -13.10
CA VAL A 218 -56.50 67.12 -14.16
C VAL A 218 -56.64 68.58 -13.73
N SER A 219 -56.20 69.52 -14.56
CA SER A 219 -56.79 70.84 -14.92
C SER A 219 -55.72 71.81 -15.37
#